data_AF-A0A966M7U1-F1
#
_entry.id   AF-A0A966M7U1-F1
#
_cell.length_a   1.000
_cell.length_b   1.000
_cell.length_c   1.000
_cell.angle_alpha   90.00
_cell.angle_beta   90.00
_cell.angle_gamma   90.00
#
_symmetry.space_group_name_H-M   'P 1'
#
loop_
_entity.id
_entity.type
_entity.pdbx_description
1 polymer ?
#
loop_
_entity_poly.entity_id
_entity_poly.type
_entity_poly.pdbx_seq_one_letter_code
_entity_poly.pdbx_strand_id
1 'polypeptide(L)'
;MSQELVTYIVLGSKSRLQGIKLPANSKFEEYISLNFDSKHKILEKLDQLITASQGELIVLLPPSSYPNNLAKEALKKIALIGLSSWGWFEYNSKRKNLVQNIKKVNTLIRSIPDLEQGIYFTKRLYFSVGGFGSIEPNIFSEISKRLYSRIDPQKPMPALIIRTKNLQLD
;
A
#
# COMPACT_ATOMS: atom_id res chain seq x y z
N MET A 1 13.46 -5.45 -18.23
CA MET A 1 12.40 -4.84 -19.05
C MET A 1 11.15 -4.75 -18.20
N SER A 2 10.52 -3.58 -18.15
CA SER A 2 9.25 -3.36 -17.42
C SER A 2 8.17 -4.27 -18.01
N GLN A 3 7.68 -5.23 -17.23
CA GLN A 3 6.51 -6.03 -17.59
C GLN A 3 5.26 -5.28 -17.08
N GLU A 4 4.16 -5.27 -17.86
CA GLU A 4 2.86 -4.69 -17.45
C GLU A 4 2.19 -5.44 -16.27
N LEU A 5 2.96 -6.27 -15.57
CA LEU A 5 2.50 -7.22 -14.57
C LEU A 5 2.23 -6.49 -13.25
N VAL A 6 0.99 -6.62 -12.80
CA VAL A 6 0.52 -6.11 -11.52
C VAL A 6 0.30 -7.27 -10.55
N THR A 7 0.90 -7.21 -9.36
CA THR A 7 0.63 -8.17 -8.29
C THR A 7 -0.40 -7.60 -7.33
N TYR A 8 -1.52 -8.28 -7.21
CA TYR A 8 -2.57 -8.03 -6.22
C TYR A 8 -2.38 -8.93 -5.01
N ILE A 9 -2.15 -8.35 -3.84
CA ILE A 9 -2.07 -9.07 -2.57
C ILE A 9 -3.33 -8.78 -1.76
N VAL A 10 -4.16 -9.80 -1.56
CA VAL A 10 -5.39 -9.70 -0.75
C VAL A 10 -5.06 -10.00 0.70
N LEU A 11 -5.28 -9.01 1.58
CA LEU A 11 -4.93 -9.07 3.01
C LEU A 11 -6.15 -9.43 3.85
N GLY A 12 -6.09 -10.51 4.65
CA GLY A 12 -7.20 -10.86 5.54
C GLY A 12 -6.90 -12.00 6.50
N SER A 13 -7.70 -12.10 7.56
CA SER A 13 -7.63 -13.26 8.46
C SER A 13 -8.05 -14.52 7.72
N LYS A 14 -7.60 -15.68 8.19
CA LYS A 14 -7.99 -16.98 7.63
C LYS A 14 -9.51 -17.15 7.54
N SER A 15 -10.24 -16.76 8.58
CA SER A 15 -11.71 -16.78 8.61
C SER A 15 -12.36 -15.88 7.54
N ARG A 16 -11.76 -14.73 7.25
CA ARG A 16 -12.29 -13.76 6.28
C ARG A 16 -11.96 -14.14 4.83
N LEU A 17 -10.85 -14.84 4.61
CA LEU A 17 -10.41 -15.27 3.27
C LEU A 17 -10.93 -16.66 2.87
N GLN A 18 -11.37 -17.50 3.81
CA GLN A 18 -11.90 -18.86 3.54
C GLN A 18 -13.04 -18.91 2.50
N GLY A 19 -13.88 -17.88 2.42
CA GLY A 19 -15.00 -17.81 1.46
C GLY A 19 -14.70 -17.04 0.18
N ILE A 20 -13.49 -16.49 0.01
CA ILE A 20 -13.16 -15.57 -1.07
C ILE A 20 -12.38 -16.31 -2.15
N LYS A 21 -12.98 -16.43 -3.34
CA LYS A 21 -12.29 -16.93 -4.52
C LYS A 21 -11.46 -15.82 -5.14
N LEU A 22 -10.14 -16.00 -5.17
CA LEU A 22 -9.25 -15.12 -5.92
C LEU A 22 -9.49 -15.28 -7.42
N PRO A 23 -9.41 -14.19 -8.21
CA PRO A 23 -9.30 -14.29 -9.66
C PRO A 23 -8.07 -15.10 -10.08
N ALA A 24 -8.14 -15.72 -11.26
CA ALA A 24 -7.02 -16.48 -11.80
C ALA A 24 -5.87 -15.56 -12.24
N ASN A 25 -4.64 -16.06 -12.12
CA ASN A 25 -3.45 -15.37 -12.63
C ASN A 25 -3.49 -15.31 -14.16
N SER A 26 -2.90 -14.25 -14.71
CA SER A 26 -2.73 -14.04 -16.14
C SER A 26 -1.32 -13.53 -16.43
N LYS A 27 -1.00 -13.33 -17.71
CA LYS A 27 0.26 -12.72 -18.15
C LYS A 27 0.52 -11.33 -17.52
N PHE A 28 -0.52 -10.61 -17.13
CA PHE A 28 -0.44 -9.22 -16.67
C PHE A 28 -0.97 -8.99 -15.26
N GLU A 29 -1.51 -10.04 -14.62
CA GLU A 29 -2.12 -9.95 -13.30
C GLU A 29 -1.74 -11.18 -12.49
N GLU A 30 -1.13 -10.97 -11.33
CA GLU A 30 -0.82 -12.00 -10.34
C GLU A 30 -1.69 -11.74 -9.12
N TYR A 31 -2.40 -12.75 -8.62
CA TYR A 31 -3.23 -12.69 -7.42
C TYR A 31 -2.67 -13.60 -6.33
N ILE A 32 -2.40 -13.01 -5.17
CA ILE A 32 -1.86 -13.71 -4.00
C ILE A 32 -2.74 -13.39 -2.79
N SER A 33 -3.06 -14.39 -1.97
CA SER A 33 -3.68 -14.18 -0.65
C SER A 33 -2.65 -14.22 0.46
N LEU A 34 -2.68 -13.24 1.37
CA LEU A 34 -1.98 -13.33 2.65
C LEU A 34 -2.98 -13.71 3.74
N ASN A 35 -3.02 -15.01 4.05
CA ASN A 35 -3.79 -15.55 5.17
C ASN A 35 -2.95 -15.46 6.45
N PHE A 36 -3.48 -14.81 7.48
CA PHE A 36 -2.83 -14.77 8.80
C PHE A 36 -3.73 -15.27 9.93
N ASP A 37 -3.11 -16.02 10.84
CA ASP A 37 -3.75 -16.52 12.07
C ASP A 37 -3.49 -15.58 13.27
N SER A 38 -2.33 -14.90 13.28
CA SER A 38 -1.91 -13.98 14.34
C SER A 38 -1.29 -12.71 13.78
N LYS A 39 -1.51 -11.56 14.42
CA LYS A 39 -0.96 -10.26 13.97
C LYS A 39 0.57 -10.21 13.96
N HIS A 40 1.23 -10.92 14.88
CA HIS A 40 2.67 -10.81 15.12
C HIS A 40 3.58 -11.19 13.95
N LYS A 41 3.10 -11.96 12.96
CA LYS A 41 3.89 -12.39 11.79
C LYS A 41 3.40 -11.82 10.46
N ILE A 42 2.44 -10.88 10.48
CA ILE A 42 1.85 -10.36 9.24
C ILE A 42 2.87 -9.59 8.43
N LEU A 43 3.64 -8.70 9.07
CA LEU A 43 4.60 -7.84 8.37
C LEU A 43 5.70 -8.67 7.69
N GLU A 44 6.35 -9.56 8.43
CA GLU A 44 7.41 -10.42 7.88
C GLU A 44 6.91 -11.24 6.68
N LYS A 45 5.72 -11.84 6.78
CA LYS A 45 5.12 -12.58 5.65
C LYS A 45 4.77 -11.67 4.48
N LEU A 46 4.26 -10.47 4.76
CA LEU A 46 3.91 -9.50 3.72
C LEU A 46 5.16 -9.01 2.98
N ASP A 47 6.23 -8.74 3.70
CA ASP A 47 7.52 -8.32 3.15
C ASP A 47 8.13 -9.44 2.28
N GLN A 48 8.06 -10.69 2.75
CA GLN A 48 8.48 -11.86 1.97
C GLN A 48 7.64 -12.00 0.68
N LEU A 49 6.32 -11.85 0.76
CA LEU A 49 5.44 -11.91 -0.41
C LEU A 49 5.71 -10.79 -1.41
N ILE A 50 5.88 -9.55 -0.94
CA ILE A 50 6.22 -8.40 -1.78
C ILE A 50 7.58 -8.62 -2.44
N THR A 51 8.55 -9.19 -1.72
CA THR A 51 9.86 -9.50 -2.29
C THR A 51 9.76 -10.56 -3.38
N ALA A 52 9.03 -11.65 -3.10
CA ALA A 52 8.92 -12.80 -4.00
C ALA A 52 7.95 -12.62 -5.18
N SER A 53 7.07 -11.61 -5.15
CA SER A 53 6.07 -11.45 -6.22
C SER A 53 6.70 -11.12 -7.58
N GLN A 54 5.96 -11.34 -8.67
CA GLN A 54 6.49 -11.17 -10.01
C GLN A 54 6.37 -9.73 -10.53
N GLY A 55 5.27 -9.05 -10.20
CA GLY A 55 4.98 -7.70 -10.66
C GLY A 55 5.74 -6.62 -9.88
N GLU A 56 6.27 -5.63 -10.59
CA GLU A 56 6.90 -4.44 -9.98
C GLU A 56 5.88 -3.52 -9.28
N LEU A 57 4.64 -3.51 -9.79
CA LEU A 57 3.54 -2.79 -9.17
C LEU A 57 2.78 -3.73 -8.23
N ILE A 58 2.79 -3.38 -6.94
CA ILE A 58 2.07 -4.09 -5.89
C ILE A 58 0.78 -3.35 -5.59
N VAL A 59 -0.30 -4.10 -5.44
CA VAL A 59 -1.61 -3.58 -5.06
C VAL A 59 -2.10 -4.36 -3.84
N LEU A 60 -2.19 -3.69 -2.70
CA LEU A 60 -2.77 -4.27 -1.50
C LEU A 60 -4.28 -4.06 -1.50
N LEU A 61 -5.01 -5.16 -1.32
CA LEU A 61 -6.46 -5.18 -1.36
C LEU A 61 -7.02 -5.64 -0.02
N PRO A 62 -8.06 -4.96 0.51
CA PRO A 62 -8.88 -5.56 1.54
C PRO A 62 -9.66 -6.76 0.97
N PRO A 63 -10.17 -7.66 1.83
CA PRO A 63 -10.93 -8.82 1.38
C PRO A 63 -12.16 -8.39 0.58
N SER A 64 -12.38 -9.04 -0.57
CA SER A 64 -13.51 -8.81 -1.48
C SER A 64 -13.50 -7.46 -2.24
N SER A 65 -12.44 -6.67 -2.13
CA SER A 65 -12.30 -5.39 -2.83
C SER A 65 -11.37 -5.51 -4.04
N TYR A 66 -11.93 -5.82 -5.21
CA TYR A 66 -11.18 -5.94 -6.46
C TYR A 66 -11.37 -4.71 -7.36
N PRO A 67 -10.32 -4.25 -8.08
CA PRO A 67 -10.45 -3.17 -9.04
C PRO A 67 -11.37 -3.56 -10.20
N ASN A 68 -12.10 -2.59 -10.74
CA ASN A 68 -12.85 -2.74 -11.99
C ASN A 68 -11.89 -2.75 -13.20
N ASN A 69 -12.42 -3.04 -14.40
CA ASN A 69 -11.60 -3.14 -15.61
C ASN A 69 -10.84 -1.84 -15.93
N LEU A 70 -11.47 -0.67 -15.74
CA LEU A 70 -10.84 0.63 -15.96
C LEU A 70 -9.64 0.85 -15.03
N ALA A 71 -9.80 0.54 -13.74
CA ALA A 71 -8.72 0.64 -12.75
C ALA A 71 -7.61 -0.38 -13.04
N LYS A 72 -7.95 -1.60 -13.46
CA LYS A 72 -6.98 -2.61 -13.89
C LYS A 72 -6.13 -2.13 -15.06
N GLU A 73 -6.75 -1.53 -16.08
CA GLU A 73 -6.02 -0.95 -17.22
C GLU A 73 -5.11 0.20 -16.80
N ALA A 74 -5.58 1.08 -15.92
CA ALA A 74 -4.76 2.16 -15.38
C ALA A 74 -3.55 1.62 -14.60
N LEU A 75 -3.74 0.60 -13.75
CA LEU A 75 -2.66 -0.03 -12.99
C LEU A 75 -1.64 -0.72 -13.92
N LYS A 76 -2.08 -1.40 -14.99
CA LYS A 76 -1.18 -1.99 -15.99
C LYS A 76 -0.33 -0.93 -16.69
N LYS A 77 -0.93 0.21 -17.06
CA LYS A 77 -0.20 1.35 -17.63
C LYS A 77 0.84 1.90 -16.66
N ILE A 78 0.48 2.05 -15.38
CA ILE A 78 1.42 2.48 -14.33
C ILE A 78 2.58 1.48 -14.18
N ALA A 79 2.28 0.18 -14.17
CA ALA A 79 3.29 -0.87 -14.12
C ALA A 79 4.25 -0.78 -15.31
N LEU A 80 3.72 -0.58 -16.52
CA LEU A 80 4.51 -0.44 -17.75
C LEU A 80 5.48 0.75 -17.69
N ILE A 81 5.03 1.89 -17.18
CA ILE A 81 5.84 3.13 -17.10
C ILE A 81 7.11 2.93 -16.26
N GLY A 82 7.05 2.09 -15.21
CA GLY A 82 8.21 1.76 -14.38
C GLY A 82 8.73 2.91 -13.50
N LEU A 83 7.98 4.00 -13.37
CA LEU A 83 8.30 5.10 -12.45
C LEU A 83 7.89 4.75 -11.01
N SER A 84 8.68 5.20 -10.04
CA SER A 84 8.34 5.06 -8.62
C SER A 84 7.07 5.83 -8.29
N SER A 85 5.98 5.10 -8.16
CA SER A 85 4.64 5.64 -7.97
C SER A 85 3.90 4.88 -6.88
N TRP A 86 2.92 5.55 -6.30
CA TRP A 86 1.96 4.98 -5.37
C TRP A 86 0.69 5.80 -5.37
N GLY A 87 -0.40 5.24 -4.84
CA GLY A 87 -1.64 5.96 -4.65
C GLY A 87 -2.75 5.08 -4.14
N TRP A 88 -3.87 5.72 -3.86
CA TRP A 88 -5.13 5.04 -3.58
C TRP A 88 -5.90 4.84 -4.87
N PHE A 89 -6.72 3.79 -4.93
CA PHE A 89 -7.74 3.68 -5.97
C PHE A 89 -9.08 3.33 -5.34
N GLU A 90 -10.13 3.98 -5.83
CA GLU A 90 -11.47 3.80 -5.29
C GLU A 90 -12.12 2.52 -5.82
N TYR A 91 -12.81 1.83 -4.92
CA TYR A 91 -13.76 0.79 -5.34
C TYR A 91 -15.00 1.43 -5.96
N ASN A 92 -15.57 0.78 -6.98
CA ASN A 92 -16.81 1.25 -7.60
C ASN A 92 -17.93 1.31 -6.55
N SER A 93 -18.39 2.53 -6.26
CA SER A 93 -19.35 2.90 -5.21
C SER A 93 -20.76 2.27 -5.35
N LYS A 94 -21.03 1.47 -6.38
CA LYS A 94 -22.36 0.85 -6.60
C LYS A 94 -22.77 -0.18 -5.52
N ARG A 95 -21.90 -0.58 -4.59
CA ARG A 95 -22.26 -1.39 -3.40
C ARG A 95 -22.57 -0.56 -2.13
N LYS A 96 -22.51 0.78 -2.18
CA LYS A 96 -22.67 1.65 -1.00
C LYS A 96 -24.11 1.82 -0.48
N ASN A 97 -25.14 1.35 -1.19
CA ASN A 97 -26.53 1.66 -0.82
C ASN A 97 -27.14 0.86 0.35
N LEU A 98 -26.46 -0.14 0.92
CA LEU A 98 -27.09 -1.00 1.95
C LEU A 98 -26.61 -0.75 3.39
N VAL A 99 -25.43 -0.16 3.60
CA VAL A 99 -24.81 -0.03 4.94
C VAL A 99 -24.54 1.43 5.35
N GLN A 100 -24.66 2.39 4.41
CA GLN A 100 -24.37 3.81 4.67
C GLN A 100 -25.34 4.53 5.61
N ASN A 101 -26.53 3.98 5.89
CA ASN A 101 -27.48 4.65 6.79
C ASN A 101 -27.18 4.47 8.29
N ILE A 102 -26.23 3.62 8.68
CA ILE A 102 -26.00 3.31 10.11
C ILE A 102 -24.79 4.07 10.69
N LYS A 103 -23.85 4.58 9.87
CA LYS A 103 -22.58 5.16 10.34
C LYS A 103 -22.40 6.67 10.07
N LYS A 104 -23.50 7.42 9.98
CA LYS A 104 -23.52 8.87 9.67
C LYS A 104 -22.98 9.80 10.76
N VAL A 105 -22.28 9.30 11.78
CA VAL A 105 -21.82 10.14 12.91
C VAL A 105 -20.35 9.79 13.21
N ASN A 106 -19.43 10.72 12.94
CA ASN A 106 -17.99 10.74 13.32
C ASN A 106 -16.92 10.60 12.22
N THR A 107 -17.10 11.14 11.02
CA THR A 107 -15.97 11.38 10.11
C THR A 107 -15.41 12.79 10.26
N LEU A 108 -14.56 12.97 11.28
CA LEU A 108 -13.53 14.00 11.29
C LEU A 108 -12.61 13.79 10.08
N ILE A 109 -12.26 14.89 9.42
CA ILE A 109 -11.35 15.00 8.28
C ILE A 109 -10.07 14.19 8.56
N ARG A 110 -9.99 12.99 7.98
CA ARG A 110 -8.75 12.19 7.90
C ARG A 110 -8.39 12.07 6.43
N SER A 111 -7.16 12.42 6.11
CA SER A 111 -6.49 12.18 4.82
C SER A 111 -6.26 10.68 4.51
N ILE A 112 -6.85 9.79 5.30
CA ILE A 112 -6.84 8.35 5.12
C ILE A 112 -8.22 8.01 4.55
N PRO A 113 -8.32 7.66 3.26
CA PRO A 113 -9.59 7.27 2.68
C PRO A 113 -10.20 6.06 3.41
N ASP A 114 -11.52 5.94 3.31
CA ASP A 114 -12.33 4.89 3.94
C ASP A 114 -11.69 3.50 3.86
N LEU A 115 -11.98 2.67 4.87
CA LEU A 115 -11.52 1.29 5.11
C LEU A 115 -11.64 0.31 3.91
N GLU A 116 -12.24 0.74 2.80
CA GLU A 116 -12.59 -0.04 1.61
C GLU A 116 -11.73 0.29 0.37
N GLN A 117 -10.72 1.15 0.49
CA GLN A 117 -9.84 1.51 -0.62
C GLN A 117 -8.55 0.67 -0.61
N GLY A 118 -8.18 0.13 -1.77
CA GLY A 118 -6.89 -0.51 -1.96
C GLY A 118 -5.80 0.54 -2.18
N ILE A 119 -4.55 0.18 -1.86
CA ILE A 119 -3.38 1.03 -2.12
C ILE A 119 -2.47 0.31 -3.12
N TYR A 120 -1.93 1.06 -4.08
CA TYR A 120 -0.89 0.57 -4.97
C TYR A 120 0.43 1.29 -4.72
N PHE A 121 1.54 0.60 -4.96
CA PHE A 121 2.88 1.16 -4.92
C PHE A 121 3.84 0.28 -5.71
N THR A 122 4.91 0.90 -6.22
CA THR A 122 6.03 0.15 -6.83
C THR A 122 6.92 -0.49 -5.76
N LYS A 123 7.44 -1.70 -6.01
CA LYS A 123 8.38 -2.38 -5.09
C LYS A 123 9.57 -1.52 -4.73
N ARG A 124 10.18 -0.89 -5.72
CA ARG A 124 11.31 0.03 -5.53
C ARG A 124 10.99 1.13 -4.51
N LEU A 125 9.79 1.71 -4.61
CA LEU A 125 9.34 2.74 -3.66
C LEU A 125 9.12 2.16 -2.27
N TYR A 126 8.48 1.00 -2.18
CA TYR A 126 8.27 0.29 -0.92
C TYR A 126 9.59 -0.01 -0.19
N PHE A 127 10.60 -0.53 -0.87
CA PHE A 127 11.92 -0.77 -0.27
C PHE A 127 12.65 0.53 0.09
N SER A 128 12.47 1.60 -0.68
CA SER A 128 13.09 2.89 -0.38
C SER A 128 12.58 3.55 0.91
N VAL A 129 11.35 3.24 1.33
CA VAL A 129 10.79 3.72 2.61
C VAL A 129 11.02 2.71 3.74
N GLY A 130 11.81 1.65 3.50
CA GLY A 130 12.14 0.64 4.49
C GLY A 130 10.99 -0.33 4.81
N GLY A 131 10.06 -0.53 3.87
CA GLY A 131 8.94 -1.45 4.04
C GLY A 131 7.95 -1.04 5.15
N PHE A 132 7.27 -2.02 5.75
CA PHE A 132 6.39 -1.80 6.90
C PHE A 132 7.18 -1.70 8.21
N GLY A 133 6.75 -0.86 9.13
CA GLY A 133 7.33 -0.72 10.47
C GLY A 133 6.45 -1.21 11.60
N SER A 134 5.14 -0.98 11.51
CA SER A 134 4.19 -1.45 12.50
C SER A 134 2.85 -1.81 11.86
N ILE A 135 2.00 -2.51 12.62
CA ILE A 135 0.64 -2.86 12.17
C ILE A 135 -0.38 -1.81 12.63
N GLU A 136 0.03 -0.84 13.46
CA GLU A 136 -0.86 0.09 14.15
C GLU A 136 -1.00 1.43 13.40
N PRO A 137 -2.24 1.95 13.21
CA PRO A 137 -3.53 1.37 13.61
C PRO A 137 -4.05 0.30 12.64
N ASN A 138 -3.57 0.28 11.39
CA ASN A 138 -3.77 -0.80 10.43
C ASN A 138 -2.68 -0.74 9.34
N ILE A 139 -2.54 -1.83 8.57
CA ILE A 139 -1.50 -1.99 7.53
C ILE A 139 -1.56 -0.89 6.46
N PHE A 140 -2.75 -0.53 5.99
CA PHE A 140 -2.94 0.47 4.93
C PHE A 140 -2.54 1.89 5.38
N SER A 141 -2.96 2.27 6.59
CA SER A 141 -2.62 3.54 7.20
C SER A 141 -1.13 3.64 7.43
N GLU A 142 -0.49 2.57 7.88
CA GLU A 142 0.93 2.57 8.18
C GLU A 142 1.77 2.78 6.90
N ILE A 143 1.53 2.00 5.86
CA ILE A 143 2.29 2.16 4.61
C ILE A 143 2.00 3.49 3.95
N SER A 144 0.75 3.98 3.99
CA SER A 144 0.42 5.30 3.45
C SER A 144 1.18 6.40 4.18
N LYS A 145 1.32 6.32 5.51
CA LYS A 145 2.07 7.30 6.30
C LYS A 145 3.53 7.33 5.87
N ARG A 146 4.14 6.16 5.66
CA ARG A 146 5.52 6.06 5.16
C ARG A 146 5.67 6.63 3.76
N LEU A 147 4.76 6.29 2.86
CA LEU A 147 4.78 6.79 1.48
C LEU A 147 4.57 8.32 1.41
N TYR A 148 3.66 8.87 2.24
CA TYR A 148 3.47 10.31 2.38
C TYR A 148 4.70 11.00 2.99
N SER A 149 5.37 10.39 3.98
CA SER A 149 6.55 10.99 4.62
C SER A 149 7.73 11.23 3.66
N ARG A 150 7.77 10.50 2.54
CA ARG A 150 8.76 10.75 1.47
C ARG A 150 8.47 12.05 0.71
N ILE A 151 7.20 12.44 0.62
CA ILE A 151 6.75 13.65 -0.09
C ILE A 151 6.78 14.86 0.84
N ASP A 152 6.71 14.64 2.16
CA ASP A 152 6.78 15.71 3.14
C ASP A 152 8.13 16.44 3.00
N PRO A 153 8.15 17.73 2.62
CA PRO A 153 9.38 18.46 2.44
C PRO A 153 10.17 18.42 3.75
N GLN A 154 11.31 17.73 3.73
CA GLN A 154 12.21 17.76 4.86
C GLN A 154 12.63 19.21 5.07
N LYS A 155 12.41 19.75 6.28
CA LYS A 155 13.06 21.00 6.66
C LYS A 155 14.56 20.80 6.41
N PRO A 156 15.22 21.69 5.65
CA PRO A 156 16.63 21.53 5.39
C PRO A 156 17.34 21.40 6.74
N MET A 157 18.19 20.38 6.86
CA MET A 157 19.02 20.27 8.06
C MET A 157 19.81 21.57 8.21
N PRO A 158 20.00 22.07 9.44
CA PRO A 158 20.91 23.19 9.66
C PRO A 158 22.27 22.83 9.07
N ALA A 159 22.93 23.82 8.45
CA ALA A 159 24.20 23.58 7.78
C ALA A 159 25.20 22.91 8.74
N LEU A 160 25.80 21.80 8.31
CA LEU A 160 26.87 21.10 9.06
C LEU A 160 28.13 21.96 9.23
N ILE A 161 28.20 23.11 8.56
CA ILE A 161 29.27 24.07 8.72
C ILE A 161 28.99 24.91 9.97
N ILE A 162 29.48 24.44 11.12
CA ILE A 162 29.62 25.29 12.30
C ILE A 162 30.90 26.10 12.10
N ARG A 163 30.76 27.36 11.65
CA ARG A 163 31.86 28.33 11.72
C ARG A 163 32.01 28.79 13.18
N THR A 164 32.59 27.95 14.04
CA THR A 164 33.00 28.42 15.38
C THR A 164 34.31 29.18 15.25
N LYS A 165 34.35 30.41 15.75
CA LYS A 165 35.60 31.17 15.94
C LYS A 165 36.33 30.77 17.23
N ASN A 166 35.70 29.92 18.04
CA ASN A 166 36.14 29.54 19.39
C ASN A 166 36.44 28.04 19.47
N LEU A 167 37.08 27.45 18.46
CA LEU A 167 37.63 26.10 18.60
C LEU A 167 38.94 26.21 19.39
N GLN A 168 38.87 26.08 20.72
CA GLN A 168 40.06 25.82 21.51
C GLN A 168 40.37 24.33 21.37
N LEU A 169 41.46 24.03 20.68
CA LEU A 169 42.04 22.69 20.60
C LEU A 169 42.99 22.57 21.80
N ASP A 170 42.45 22.14 22.94
CA ASP A 170 43.24 21.69 24.10
C ASP A 170 43.27 20.16 24.13
#